data_AF-A0A125U0D5-F1
#
_entry.id   AF-A0A125U0D5-F1
#
_cell.length_a   1.000
_cell.length_b   1.000
_cell.length_c   1.000
_cell.angle_alpha   90.00
_cell.angle_beta   90.00
_cell.angle_gamma   90.00
#
_symmetry.space_group_name_H-M   'P 1'
#
loop_
_entity.id
_entity.type
_entity.pdbx_description
1 polymer ?
#
loop_
_entity_poly.entity_id
_entity_poly.type
_entity_poly.pdbx_seq_one_letter_code
_entity_poly.pdbx_strand_id
1 'polypeptide(L)'
;MSEITHYTLKLPRCPCCRGEGALILACCPRCRALFGVCDETGEMVDLRRPEVIAFACPGCAQPMATFADMAPASYAQLRASGYADSQISAQSGRVFN
;
A
#
# COMPACT_ATOMS: atom_id res chain seq x y z
N MET A 1 8.39 -16.65 13.90
CA MET A 1 7.32 -16.44 12.91
C MET A 1 6.64 -15.13 13.27
N SER A 2 6.82 -14.08 12.49
CA SER A 2 6.25 -12.77 12.79
C SER A 2 4.92 -12.63 12.04
N GLU A 3 3.82 -12.45 12.76
CA GLU A 3 2.57 -12.02 12.14
C GLU A 3 2.76 -10.60 11.62
N ILE A 4 2.60 -10.41 10.30
CA ILE A 4 2.69 -9.08 9.70
C ILE A 4 1.25 -8.58 9.53
N THR A 5 0.88 -7.58 10.33
CA THR A 5 -0.36 -6.84 10.12
C THR A 5 -0.19 -5.94 8.91
N HIS A 6 -1.07 -6.11 7.92
CA HIS A 6 -1.20 -5.19 6.80
C HIS A 6 -2.48 -4.40 6.95
N TYR A 7 -2.49 -3.19 6.41
CA TYR A 7 -3.67 -2.34 6.38
C TYR A 7 -4.11 -2.16 4.94
N THR A 8 -5.41 -2.21 4.67
CA THR A 8 -5.97 -1.97 3.35
C THR A 8 -6.85 -0.72 3.37
N LEU A 9 -6.88 0.03 2.27
CA LEU A 9 -7.87 1.08 2.06
C LEU A 9 -9.19 0.45 1.61
N LYS A 10 -10.28 0.89 2.23
CA LYS A 10 -11.64 0.54 1.80
C LYS A 10 -12.00 1.26 0.50
N LEU A 11 -11.56 2.52 0.37
CA LEU A 11 -11.69 3.38 -0.79
C LEU A 11 -10.48 4.35 -0.86
N PRO A 12 -10.03 4.76 -2.05
CA PRO A 12 -10.43 4.25 -3.37
C PRO A 12 -9.98 2.79 -3.58
N ARG A 13 -10.63 2.10 -4.52
CA ARG A 13 -10.25 0.75 -4.96
C ARG A 13 -9.22 0.82 -6.08
N CYS A 14 -8.48 -0.27 -6.34
CA CYS A 14 -7.44 -0.24 -7.37
C CYS A 14 -8.04 0.06 -8.76
N PRO A 15 -7.51 1.04 -9.52
CA PRO A 15 -7.94 1.28 -10.89
C PRO A 15 -7.56 0.13 -11.83
N CYS A 16 -6.53 -0.64 -11.47
CA CYS A 16 -5.97 -1.73 -12.27
C CYS A 16 -6.95 -2.89 -12.52
N CYS A 17 -7.83 -3.18 -11.57
CA CYS A 17 -8.79 -4.29 -11.61
C CYS A 17 -10.24 -3.79 -11.53
N ARG A 18 -10.53 -2.63 -12.16
CA ARG A 18 -11.87 -2.01 -12.18
C ARG A 18 -12.47 -1.76 -10.79
N GLY A 19 -11.63 -1.64 -9.77
CA GLY A 19 -12.06 -1.41 -8.40
C GLY A 19 -12.43 -2.66 -7.60
N GLU A 20 -12.14 -3.87 -8.09
CA GLU A 20 -12.40 -5.10 -7.32
C GLU A 20 -11.38 -5.28 -6.18
N GLY A 21 -10.11 -5.01 -6.47
CA GLY A 21 -9.01 -5.16 -5.53
C GLY A 21 -8.94 -4.04 -4.48
N ALA A 22 -8.62 -4.42 -3.24
CA ALA A 22 -8.29 -3.48 -2.19
C ALA A 22 -6.84 -2.96 -2.37
N LEU A 23 -6.57 -1.78 -1.82
CA LEU A 23 -5.22 -1.24 -1.81
C LEU A 23 -4.55 -1.54 -0.48
N ILE A 24 -3.61 -2.48 -0.48
CA ILE A 24 -2.70 -2.74 0.64
C ILE A 24 -1.78 -1.53 0.80
N LEU A 25 -1.76 -0.97 2.00
CA LEU A 25 -0.95 0.18 2.35
C LEU A 25 0.46 -0.28 2.68
N ALA A 26 1.39 0.18 1.86
CA ALA A 26 2.81 -0.08 2.00
C ALA A 26 3.58 1.25 2.08
N CYS A 27 4.82 1.17 2.53
CA CYS A 27 5.72 2.30 2.59
C CYS A 27 7.08 1.97 1.98
N CYS A 28 7.71 3.00 1.42
CA CYS A 28 9.06 2.88 0.88
C CYS A 28 10.02 2.71 2.06
N PRO A 29 10.85 1.64 2.11
CA PRO A 29 11.80 1.45 3.21
C PRO A 29 12.84 2.59 3.28
N ARG A 30 13.09 3.27 2.16
CA ARG A 30 14.12 4.31 2.03
C ARG A 30 13.64 5.71 2.44
N CYS A 31 12.51 6.16 1.89
CA CYS A 31 11.99 7.51 2.14
C CYS A 31 10.71 7.55 2.97
N ARG A 32 10.18 6.38 3.36
CA ARG A 32 8.96 6.22 4.17
C ARG A 32 7.68 6.79 3.53
N ALA A 33 7.73 7.16 2.24
CA ALA A 33 6.55 7.54 1.49
C ALA A 33 5.54 6.40 1.43
N LEU A 34 4.27 6.72 1.64
CA LEU A 34 3.16 5.77 1.58
C LEU A 34 2.66 5.63 0.15
N PHE A 35 2.28 4.40 -0.21
CA PHE A 35 1.63 4.08 -1.47
C PHE A 35 0.70 2.86 -1.27
N GLY A 36 -0.18 2.66 -2.22
CA GLY A 36 -1.07 1.50 -2.25
C GLY A 36 -0.48 0.41 -3.13
N VAL A 37 -0.82 -0.83 -2.85
CA VAL A 37 -0.54 -1.95 -3.75
C VAL A 37 -1.82 -2.76 -3.90
N CYS A 38 -2.17 -3.10 -5.12
CA CYS A 38 -3.32 -3.95 -5.40
C CYS A 38 -3.12 -5.34 -4.80
N ASP A 39 -4.09 -5.84 -4.05
CA ASP A 39 -4.10 -7.21 -3.53
C ASP A 39 -4.27 -8.27 -4.64
N GLU A 40 -4.95 -7.94 -5.73
CA GLU A 40 -5.19 -8.85 -6.87
C GLU A 40 -3.99 -8.95 -7.83
N THR A 41 -3.40 -7.79 -8.19
CA THR A 41 -2.38 -7.74 -9.26
C THR A 41 -0.97 -7.46 -8.74
N GLY A 42 -0.81 -7.02 -7.49
CA GLY A 42 0.47 -6.54 -6.98
C GLY A 42 0.94 -5.22 -7.58
N GLU A 43 0.12 -4.54 -8.38
CA GLU A 43 0.43 -3.25 -8.99
C GLU A 43 0.47 -2.13 -7.94
N MET A 44 1.49 -1.27 -8.03
CA MET A 44 1.60 -0.13 -7.12
C MET A 44 0.71 1.02 -7.59
N VAL A 45 0.14 1.75 -6.64
CA VAL A 45 -0.75 2.87 -6.87
C VAL A 45 -0.28 4.07 -6.04
N ASP A 46 -0.10 5.23 -6.68
CA ASP A 46 0.18 6.47 -5.95
C ASP A 46 -1.10 6.89 -5.22
N LEU A 47 -1.08 6.89 -3.88
CA LEU A 47 -2.25 7.24 -3.09
C LEU A 47 -2.68 8.71 -3.25
N ARG A 48 -1.79 9.58 -3.74
CA ARG A 48 -2.11 10.98 -4.06
C ARG A 48 -2.83 11.10 -5.41
N ARG A 49 -2.65 10.12 -6.29
CA ARG A 49 -3.26 10.01 -7.63
C ARG A 49 -3.71 8.56 -7.83
N PRO A 50 -4.73 8.10 -7.09
CA PRO A 50 -5.11 6.70 -7.02
C PRO A 50 -5.55 6.10 -8.36
N GLU A 51 -5.79 6.92 -9.37
CA GLU A 51 -6.02 6.54 -10.77
C GLU A 51 -4.72 6.16 -11.54
N VAL A 52 -3.54 6.38 -10.94
CA VAL A 52 -2.23 6.19 -11.57
C VAL A 52 -1.52 4.98 -10.97
N ILE A 53 -1.16 4.04 -11.85
CA ILE A 53 -0.24 2.96 -11.52
C ILE A 53 1.18 3.52 -11.48
N ALA A 54 1.86 3.33 -10.36
CA ALA A 54 3.22 3.79 -10.14
C ALA A 54 4.22 2.66 -10.46
N PHE A 55 5.32 2.98 -11.12
CA PHE A 55 6.43 2.04 -11.36
C PHE A 55 7.67 2.36 -10.49
N ALA A 56 7.59 3.45 -9.74
CA ALA A 56 8.63 3.95 -8.87
C ALA A 56 8.01 4.56 -7.61
N CYS A 57 8.83 4.69 -6.56
CA CYS A 57 8.38 5.30 -5.33
C CYS A 57 7.91 6.75 -5.55
N PRO A 58 6.68 7.12 -5.14
CA PRO A 58 6.15 8.47 -5.32
C PRO A 58 6.89 9.56 -4.53
N GLY A 59 7.69 9.18 -3.53
CA GLY A 59 8.47 10.09 -2.70
C GLY A 59 9.92 10.31 -3.17
N CYS A 60 10.61 9.25 -3.62
CA CYS A 60 12.03 9.33 -3.99
C CYS A 60 12.36 8.91 -5.42
N ALA A 61 11.34 8.60 -6.24
CA ALA A 61 11.45 8.17 -7.63
C ALA A 61 12.35 6.95 -7.87
N GLN A 62 12.70 6.20 -6.81
CA GLN A 62 13.46 4.97 -6.95
C GLN A 62 12.55 3.87 -7.51
N PRO A 63 13.04 3.06 -8.47
CA PRO A 63 12.28 1.91 -8.97
C PRO A 63 12.03 0.94 -7.81
N MET A 64 10.81 0.42 -7.72
CA MET A 64 10.44 -0.64 -6.78
C MET A 64 10.02 -1.83 -7.63
N ALA A 65 10.92 -2.81 -7.76
CA ALA A 65 10.77 -3.89 -8.73
C ALA A 65 9.78 -4.95 -8.23
N THR A 66 9.68 -5.14 -6.92
CA THR A 66 8.85 -6.19 -6.32
C THR A 66 8.22 -5.75 -5.00
N PHE A 67 7.15 -6.44 -4.59
CA PHE A 67 6.54 -6.27 -3.27
C PHE A 67 7.53 -6.53 -2.12
N ALA A 68 8.57 -7.34 -2.35
CA ALA A 68 9.62 -7.61 -1.37
C ALA A 68 10.48 -6.37 -1.07
N ASP A 69 10.52 -5.40 -1.97
CA ASP A 69 11.21 -4.11 -1.76
C ASP A 69 10.38 -3.13 -0.90
N MET A 70 9.19 -3.55 -0.45
CA MET A 70 8.21 -2.71 0.23
C MET A 70 8.09 -3.13 1.69
N ALA A 71 7.95 -2.14 2.58
CA ALA A 71 7.66 -2.40 3.98
C ALA A 71 6.16 -2.20 4.24
N PRO A 72 5.52 -3.04 5.06
CA PRO A 72 4.14 -2.80 5.49
C PRO A 72 4.03 -1.44 6.19
N ALA A 73 2.98 -0.68 5.87
CA ALA A 73 2.73 0.57 6.57
C ALA A 73 2.29 0.29 8.02
N SER A 74 2.88 0.98 8.98
CA SER A 74 2.42 0.92 10.37
C SER A 74 1.20 1.81 10.60
N TYR A 75 0.35 1.46 11.55
CA TYR A 75 -0.81 2.28 11.94
C TYR A 75 -0.44 3.73 12.25
N ALA A 76 0.68 3.95 12.95
CA ALA A 76 1.17 5.29 13.27
C ALA A 76 1.48 6.12 12.01
N GLN A 77 2.06 5.50 10.97
CA GLN A 77 2.34 6.18 9.70
C GLN A 77 1.05 6.53 8.96
N LEU A 78 0.04 5.65 8.98
CA LEU A 78 -1.26 5.90 8.35
C LEU A 78 -2.00 7.07 9.01
N ARG A 79 -1.94 7.15 10.33
CA ARG A 79 -2.50 8.28 11.08
C ARG A 79 -1.74 9.58 10.80
N ALA A 80 -0.41 9.51 10.71
CA ALA A 80 0.42 10.67 10.40
C ALA A 80 0.19 11.22 8.98
N SER A 81 -0.21 10.38 8.03
CA SER A 81 -0.58 10.81 6.66
C SER A 81 -2.03 11.26 6.53
N GLY A 82 -2.83 11.19 7.60
CA GLY A 82 -4.19 11.72 7.64
C GLY A 82 -5.28 10.72 7.27
N TYR A 83 -4.98 9.42 7.15
CA TYR A 83 -6.03 8.41 6.97
C TYR A 83 -6.80 8.21 8.27
N ALA A 84 -8.13 8.29 8.18
CA ALA A 84 -9.02 7.98 9.29
C ALA A 84 -9.21 6.46 9.44
N ASP A 85 -9.49 6.00 10.66
CA ASP A 85 -9.73 4.59 10.97
C ASP A 85 -10.93 4.02 10.19
N SER A 86 -11.90 4.88 9.84
CA SER A 86 -13.03 4.51 9.01
C SER A 86 -12.62 4.13 7.58
N GLN A 87 -11.50 4.67 7.07
CA GLN A 87 -11.01 4.45 5.71
C GLN A 87 -10.13 3.21 5.57
N ILE A 88 -9.53 2.74 6.67
CA ILE A 88 -8.61 1.61 6.67
C ILE A 88 -9.23 0.37 7.32
N SER A 89 -8.82 -0.81 6.86
CA SER A 89 -9.10 -2.10 7.48
C SER A 89 -7.78 -2.76 7.83
N ALA A 90 -7.65 -3.23 9.08
CA ALA A 90 -6.52 -4.05 9.47
C ALA A 90 -6.79 -5.50 9.07
N GLN A 91 -5.85 -6.12 8.38
CA GLN A 91 -5.88 -7.54 8.07
C GLN A 91 -4.59 -8.18 8.58
N SER A 92 -4.74 -9.12 9.51
CA SER A 92 -3.67 -10.01 9.94
C SER A 92 -3.58 -11.14 8.91
N GLY A 93 -2.60 -11.06 8.01
CA GLY A 93 -2.36 -12.08 7.00
C GLY A 93 -1.01 -12.75 7.20
N ARG A 94 -0.94 -14.07 7.00
CA ARG A 94 0.34 -14.76 6.80
C ARG A 94 0.83 -14.44 5.40
N VAL A 95 1.91 -13.67 5.28
CA VAL A 95 2.62 -13.54 4.00
C VAL A 95 3.38 -14.85 3.78
N PHE A 96 2.99 -15.60 2.77
CA PHE A 96 3.81 -16.72 2.29
C PHE A 96 5.04 -16.11 1.63
N ASN A 97 6.18 -16.36 2.27
CA ASN A 97 7.50 -16.04 1.77
C ASN A 97 7.84 -16.90 0.55
#